data_AF-A0A7W5GRY6-F1
#
_entry.id   AF-A0A7W5GRY6-F1
#
_cell.length_a   1.000
_cell.length_b   1.000
_cell.length_c   1.000
_cell.angle_alpha   90.00
_cell.angle_beta   90.00
_cell.angle_gamma   90.00
#
_symmetry.space_group_name_H-M   'P 1'
#
loop_
_entity.id
_entity.type
_entity.pdbx_description
1 polymer ?
#
loop_
_entity_poly.entity_id
_entity_poly.type
_entity_poly.pdbx_seq_one_letter_code
_entity_poly.pdbx_strand_id
1 'polypeptide(L)'
;MPKYSSLKFGVDPNTIKVTGDGVVRYVVVATNKEGGGFNAFYEGVHCATDEYKSYARFTSNGTWESAQNPEWKRISDRTSRHTQALASQGLCRGHAPRGSVGEMVRYLKTPIREVE
;
A
#
# COMPACT_ATOMS: atom_id res chain seq x y z
N MET A 1 -13.94 13.45 22.54
CA MET A 1 -13.92 12.19 21.76
C MET A 1 -12.46 11.76 21.64
N PRO A 2 -12.06 10.54 22.00
CA PRO A 2 -10.65 10.14 21.95
C PRO A 2 -10.19 10.18 20.49
N LYS A 3 -9.06 10.85 20.20
CA LYS A 3 -8.50 10.96 18.85
C LYS A 3 -8.17 9.55 18.35
N TYR A 4 -9.05 8.98 17.53
CA TYR A 4 -8.79 7.71 16.85
C TYR A 4 -7.54 7.88 15.99
N SER A 5 -6.44 7.24 16.41
CA SER A 5 -5.28 6.82 15.60
C SER A 5 -5.13 7.53 14.24
N SER A 6 -4.48 8.70 14.23
CA SER A 6 -4.18 9.41 12.98
C SER A 6 -2.93 8.86 12.30
N LEU A 7 -2.99 7.60 11.84
CA LEU A 7 -1.91 7.00 11.06
C LEU A 7 -1.85 7.64 9.67
N LYS A 8 -0.65 8.08 9.28
CA LYS A 8 -0.35 8.50 7.91
C LYS A 8 0.30 7.35 7.16
N PHE A 9 -0.23 7.02 6.00
CA PHE A 9 0.33 5.99 5.13
C PHE A 9 1.08 6.65 3.97
N GLY A 10 2.27 6.14 3.67
CA GLY A 10 3.07 6.52 2.52
C GLY A 10 3.67 5.28 1.86
N VAL A 11 4.04 5.38 0.59
CA VAL A 11 4.71 4.32 -0.16
C VAL A 11 6.13 4.76 -0.47
N ASP A 12 7.10 3.84 -0.35
CA ASP A 12 8.48 4.10 -0.80
C ASP A 12 8.58 3.88 -2.32
N PRO A 13 8.80 4.96 -3.12
CA PRO A 13 8.89 4.87 -4.57
C PRO A 13 9.93 3.88 -5.11
N ASN A 14 11.05 3.71 -4.39
CA ASN A 14 12.16 2.87 -4.86
C ASN A 14 11.85 1.37 -4.76
N THR A 15 10.83 1.04 -3.97
CA THR A 15 10.37 -0.34 -3.75
C THR A 15 9.26 -0.76 -4.71
N ILE A 16 8.70 0.18 -5.48
CA ILE A 16 7.60 -0.11 -6.40
C ILE A 16 8.15 -0.95 -7.57
N LYS A 17 7.58 -2.14 -7.75
CA LYS A 17 7.87 -3.06 -8.84
C LYS A 17 6.57 -3.57 -9.44
N VAL A 18 6.46 -3.47 -10.76
CA VAL A 18 5.34 -4.06 -11.51
C VAL A 18 5.81 -5.38 -12.10
N THR A 19 5.07 -6.45 -11.84
CA THR A 19 5.35 -7.77 -12.38
C THR A 19 4.58 -7.98 -13.69
N GLY A 20 5.03 -8.93 -14.51
CA GLY A 20 4.41 -9.21 -15.82
C GLY A 20 2.96 -9.73 -15.73
N ASP A 21 2.59 -10.31 -14.60
CA ASP A 21 1.24 -10.77 -14.27
C ASP A 21 0.32 -9.67 -13.71
N GLY A 22 0.78 -8.41 -13.64
CA GLY A 22 -0.05 -7.28 -13.24
C GLY A 22 -0.12 -7.02 -11.73
N VAL A 23 0.83 -7.56 -10.96
CA VAL A 23 1.00 -7.24 -9.53
C VAL A 23 1.89 -6.01 -9.38
N VAL A 24 1.44 -5.06 -8.57
CA VAL A 24 2.25 -3.95 -8.09
C VAL A 24 2.73 -4.25 -6.68
N ARG A 25 4.02 -4.56 -6.53
CA ARG A 25 4.69 -4.76 -5.24
C ARG A 25 5.27 -3.45 -4.75
N TYR A 26 5.16 -3.18 -3.45
CA TYR A 26 5.63 -1.94 -2.84
C TYR A 26 5.79 -2.08 -1.33
N VAL A 27 6.57 -1.19 -0.73
CA VAL A 27 6.61 -1.00 0.72
C VAL A 27 5.70 0.16 1.10
N VAL A 28 4.75 -0.10 2.01
CA VAL A 28 3.93 0.93 2.65
C VAL A 28 4.43 1.17 4.07
N VAL A 29 4.53 2.43 4.46
CA VAL A 29 4.94 2.88 5.78
C VAL A 29 3.78 3.63 6.43
N ALA A 30 3.34 3.14 7.59
CA ALA A 30 2.36 3.77 8.46
C ALA A 30 3.09 4.48 9.60
N THR A 31 2.94 5.79 9.71
CA THR A 31 3.56 6.62 10.75
C THR A 31 2.50 7.25 11.65
N ASN A 32 2.77 7.31 12.96
CA ASN A 32 1.90 8.04 13.88
C ASN A 32 2.25 9.55 13.89
N LYS A 33 1.25 10.43 13.80
CA LYS A 33 1.43 11.88 13.89
C LYS A 33 2.06 12.35 15.21
N GLU A 34 1.79 11.65 16.31
CA GLU A 34 2.22 12.06 17.65
C GLU A 34 3.66 11.61 18.00
N GLY A 35 4.36 10.96 17.06
CA GLY A 35 5.67 10.37 17.30
C GLY A 35 5.57 9.01 18.02
N GLY A 36 6.67 8.25 18.03
CA GLY A 36 6.78 7.01 18.79
C GLY A 36 6.85 5.70 18.00
N GLY A 37 6.74 5.72 16.66
CA GLY A 37 7.01 4.54 15.85
C GLY A 37 6.46 4.61 14.43
N PHE A 38 6.94 3.70 13.59
CA PHE A 38 6.39 3.42 12.28
C PHE A 38 6.20 1.92 12.12
N ASN A 39 5.19 1.54 11.35
CA ASN A 39 5.05 0.18 10.84
C ASN A 39 5.33 0.22 9.35
N ALA A 40 6.05 -0.76 8.82
CA ALA A 40 6.17 -0.92 7.38
C ALA A 40 5.75 -2.32 6.96
N PHE A 41 5.14 -2.42 5.79
CA PHE A 41 4.68 -3.67 5.22
C PHE A 41 5.15 -3.74 3.78
N TYR A 42 5.69 -4.89 3.39
CA TYR A 42 5.98 -5.21 2.02
C TYR A 42 4.80 -5.99 1.46
N GLU A 43 4.07 -5.35 0.54
CA GLU A 43 2.79 -5.83 0.03
C GLU A 43 2.77 -5.84 -1.49
N GLY A 44 1.84 -6.59 -2.06
CA GLY A 44 1.50 -6.57 -3.47
C GLY A 44 0.00 -6.38 -3.66
N VAL A 45 -0.37 -5.59 -4.66
CA VAL A 45 -1.75 -5.45 -5.13
C VAL A 45 -1.84 -6.04 -6.54
N HIS A 46 -2.79 -6.96 -6.74
CA HIS A 46 -3.13 -7.49 -8.06
C HIS A 46 -4.31 -6.69 -8.62
N CYS A 47 -4.01 -5.70 -9.47
CA CYS A 47 -5.01 -4.74 -9.94
C CYS A 47 -6.16 -5.38 -10.72
N ALA A 48 -5.94 -6.55 -11.34
CA ALA A 48 -6.98 -7.21 -12.13
C ALA A 48 -8.03 -7.96 -11.29
N THR A 49 -7.71 -8.33 -10.04
CA THR A 49 -8.61 -9.11 -9.17
C THR A 49 -9.03 -8.37 -7.90
N ASP A 50 -8.56 -7.14 -7.71
CA ASP A 50 -8.76 -6.36 -6.48
C ASP A 50 -8.32 -7.12 -5.21
N GLU A 51 -7.20 -7.83 -5.34
CA GLU A 51 -6.59 -8.58 -4.25
C GLU A 51 -5.28 -7.96 -3.80
N TYR A 52 -4.94 -8.18 -2.53
CA TYR A 52 -3.66 -7.83 -1.96
C TYR A 52 -3.01 -9.03 -1.28
N LYS A 53 -1.70 -8.97 -1.14
CA LYS A 53 -0.88 -9.96 -0.45
C LYS A 53 0.17 -9.26 0.38
N SER A 54 0.27 -9.60 1.66
CA SER A 54 1.34 -9.14 2.54
C SER A 54 2.46 -10.16 2.53
N TYR A 55 3.64 -9.78 2.03
CA TYR A 55 4.80 -10.66 1.94
C TYR A 55 5.69 -10.60 3.17
N ALA A 56 5.84 -9.41 3.75
CA ALA A 56 6.66 -9.21 4.94
C ALA A 56 6.17 -8.00 5.73
N ARG A 57 6.49 -7.98 7.02
CA ARG A 57 6.28 -6.83 7.90
C ARG A 57 7.61 -6.41 8.50
N PHE A 58 7.77 -5.11 8.70
CA PHE A 58 8.89 -4.57 9.44
C PHE A 58 8.56 -4.60 10.93
N THR A 59 9.46 -5.16 11.72
CA THR A 59 9.30 -5.34 13.16
C THR A 59 10.00 -4.23 13.93
N SER A 60 9.57 -3.98 15.17
CA SER A 60 10.10 -2.91 16.03
C SER A 60 11.59 -3.06 16.38
N ASN A 61 12.15 -4.26 16.24
CA ASN A 61 13.58 -4.57 16.39
C ASN A 61 14.42 -4.17 15.15
N GLY A 62 13.82 -3.56 14.13
CA GLY A 62 14.54 -3.10 12.94
C GLY A 62 14.73 -4.17 11.85
N THR A 63 14.06 -5.32 11.94
CA THR A 63 14.20 -6.41 10.97
C THR A 63 12.95 -6.58 10.08
N TRP A 64 13.12 -7.21 8.93
CA TRP A 64 12.00 -7.69 8.13
C TRP A 64 11.66 -9.12 8.52
N GLU A 65 10.38 -9.36 8.84
CA GLU A 65 9.84 -10.69 9.08
C GLU A 65 8.93 -11.08 7.91
N SER A 66 9.29 -12.16 7.21
CA SER A 66 8.48 -12.71 6.13
C SER A 66 7.18 -13.31 6.68
N ALA A 67 6.08 -13.08 5.98
CA ALA A 67 4.83 -13.76 6.24
C ALA A 67 5.01 -15.26 6.00
N GLN A 68 4.62 -16.08 6.98
CA GLN A 68 4.79 -17.55 6.91
C GLN A 68 3.96 -18.17 5.78
N ASN A 69 2.74 -17.67 5.56
CA ASN A 69 1.86 -18.13 4.47
C ASN A 69 1.18 -16.92 3.80
N PRO A 70 1.84 -16.25 2.83
CA PRO A 70 1.31 -15.05 2.20
C PRO A 70 0.23 -15.40 1.17
N GLU A 71 -1.03 -15.21 1.56
CA GLU A 71 -2.20 -15.47 0.73
C GLU A 71 -2.72 -14.21 0.04
N TRP A 72 -3.37 -14.40 -1.11
CA TRP A 72 -4.16 -13.34 -1.74
C TRP A 72 -5.46 -13.19 -0.98
N LYS A 73 -5.82 -11.95 -0.67
CA LYS A 73 -7.06 -11.59 0.02
C LYS A 73 -7.70 -10.43 -0.71
N ARG A 74 -9.03 -10.36 -0.73
CA ARG A 74 -9.71 -9.22 -1.34
C ARG A 74 -9.36 -7.95 -0.58
N ILE A 75 -9.13 -6.86 -1.29
CA ILE A 75 -8.86 -5.55 -0.67
C ILE A 75 -10.04 -5.11 0.20
N SER A 76 -11.28 -5.49 -0.16
CA SER A 76 -12.50 -5.25 0.60
C SER A 76 -12.51 -5.87 2.00
N ASP A 77 -11.79 -6.99 2.19
CA ASP A 77 -11.82 -7.74 3.44
C ASP A 77 -10.87 -7.13 4.48
N ARG A 78 -10.04 -6.17 4.05
CA ARG A 78 -9.06 -5.51 4.92
C ARG A 78 -9.75 -4.43 5.74
N THR A 79 -9.65 -4.52 7.07
CA THR A 79 -10.16 -3.49 7.99
C THR A 79 -9.54 -2.11 7.73
N SER A 80 -8.28 -2.07 7.31
CA SER A 80 -7.61 -0.82 6.96
C SER A 80 -7.80 -0.47 5.49
N ARG A 81 -8.31 0.75 5.22
CA ARG A 81 -8.59 1.24 3.87
C ARG A 81 -7.37 1.70 3.07
N HIS A 82 -6.16 1.67 3.65
CA HIS A 82 -4.97 2.21 2.99
C HIS A 82 -4.65 1.50 1.67
N THR A 83 -4.77 0.17 1.59
CA THR A 83 -4.50 -0.57 0.34
C THR A 83 -5.47 -0.16 -0.76
N GLN A 84 -6.76 -0.04 -0.42
CA GLN A 84 -7.77 0.41 -1.36
C GLN A 84 -7.49 1.84 -1.84
N ALA A 85 -7.13 2.74 -0.93
CA ALA A 85 -6.79 4.12 -1.26
C ALA A 85 -5.55 4.19 -2.16
N LEU A 86 -4.46 3.48 -1.82
CA LEU A 86 -3.24 3.45 -2.62
C LEU A 86 -3.47 2.84 -4.01
N ALA A 87 -4.21 1.74 -4.07
CA ALA A 87 -4.57 1.05 -5.30
C ALA A 87 -5.35 1.97 -6.24
N SER A 88 -6.46 2.54 -5.77
CA SER A 88 -7.32 3.40 -6.58
C SER A 88 -6.68 4.75 -6.92
N GLN A 89 -5.94 5.35 -5.99
CA GLN A 89 -5.31 6.65 -6.20
C GLN A 89 -4.17 6.55 -7.22
N GLY A 90 -3.23 5.63 -7.01
CA GLY A 90 -1.93 5.71 -7.68
C GLY A 90 -1.41 4.41 -8.30
N LEU A 91 -1.70 3.24 -7.74
CA LEU A 91 -1.05 2.01 -8.23
C LEU A 91 -1.78 1.41 -9.44
N CYS A 92 -3.12 1.41 -9.40
CA CYS A 92 -3.98 0.83 -10.42
C CYS A 92 -4.69 1.92 -11.23
N ARG A 93 -5.05 1.57 -12.47
CA ARG A 93 -5.96 2.33 -13.34
C ARG A 93 -6.97 1.35 -13.92
N GLY A 94 -8.18 1.33 -13.34
CA GLY A 94 -9.12 0.24 -13.60
C GLY A 94 -8.52 -1.09 -13.14
N HIS A 95 -8.62 -2.12 -13.97
CA HIS A 95 -8.20 -3.50 -13.65
C HIS A 95 -6.73 -3.79 -14.05
N ALA A 96 -5.89 -2.77 -14.17
CA ALA A 96 -4.49 -2.90 -14.58
C ALA A 96 -3.58 -1.96 -13.80
N PRO A 97 -2.28 -2.30 -13.63
CA PRO A 97 -1.29 -1.36 -13.13
C PRO A 97 -1.20 -0.11 -14.01
N ARG A 98 -0.83 1.03 -13.41
CA ARG A 98 -0.44 2.22 -14.18
C ARG A 98 0.80 1.95 -15.03
N GLY A 99 0.95 2.70 -16.13
CA GLY A 99 1.91 2.38 -17.20
C GLY A 99 3.38 2.54 -16.81
N SER A 100 3.68 3.23 -15.70
CA SER A 100 5.04 3.33 -15.16
C SER A 100 5.05 3.63 -13.67
N VAL A 101 6.15 3.31 -13.00
CA VAL A 101 6.40 3.69 -11.61
C VAL A 101 6.37 5.22 -11.43
N GLY A 102 6.90 5.97 -12.41
CA GLY A 102 6.86 7.43 -12.39
C GLY A 102 5.44 8.00 -12.38
N GLU A 103 4.53 7.40 -13.15
CA GLU A 103 3.10 7.74 -13.12
C GLU A 103 2.50 7.42 -11.74
N MET A 104 2.75 6.23 -11.19
CA MET A 104 2.25 5.82 -9.88
C MET A 104 2.66 6.81 -8.78
N VAL A 105 3.94 7.17 -8.73
CA VAL A 105 4.48 8.11 -7.74
C VAL A 105 3.83 9.49 -7.88
N ARG A 106 3.59 9.96 -9.10
CA ARG A 106 2.95 11.26 -9.35
C ARG A 106 1.53 11.29 -8.79
N TYR A 107 0.74 10.25 -9.02
CA TYR A 107 -0.62 10.16 -8.50
C TYR A 107 -0.66 9.93 -6.98
N LEU A 108 0.26 9.14 -6.43
CA LEU A 108 0.38 8.99 -4.97
C LEU A 108 0.71 10.31 -4.27
N LYS A 109 1.50 11.19 -4.90
CA LYS A 109 1.80 12.54 -4.39
C LYS A 109 0.67 13.55 -4.59
N THR A 110 -0.23 13.29 -5.55
CA THR A 110 -1.31 14.19 -5.92
C THR A 110 -2.63 13.51 -5.54
N PRO A 111 -3.09 13.61 -4.28
CA PRO A 111 -4.40 13.08 -3.93
C PRO A 111 -5.44 13.74 -4.83
N ILE A 112 -6.16 12.92 -5.59
CA ILE A 112 -7.34 13.38 -6.32
C ILE A 112 -8.27 13.91 -5.23
N ARG A 113 -8.43 15.22 -5.13
CA ARG A 113 -9.55 15.79 -4.36
C ARG A 113 -10.78 15.21 -5.02
N GLU A 114 -11.52 14.35 -4.31
CA GLU A 114 -12.93 14.12 -4.66
C GLU A 114 -13.55 15.52 -4.75
N VAL A 115 -13.84 15.93 -5.98
CA VAL A 115 -14.60 17.13 -6.25
C VAL A 115 -16.02 16.69 -5.98
N GLU A 116 -16.48 16.92 -4.75
CA GLU A 116 -17.89 16.91 -4.40
C GLU A 116 -18.53 18.21 -4.90
#